data_AF-A0A972MK25-F1
#
_entry.id   AF-A0A972MK25-F1
#
_cell.length_a   1.000
_cell.length_b   1.000
_cell.length_c   1.000
_cell.angle_alpha   90.00
_cell.angle_beta   90.00
_cell.angle_gamma   90.00
#
_symmetry.space_group_name_H-M   'P 1'
#
loop_
_entity.id
_entity.type
_entity.pdbx_description
1 polymer ?
#
loop_
_entity_poly.entity_id
_entity_poly.type
_entity_poly.pdbx_seq_one_letter_code
_entity_poly.pdbx_strand_id
1 'polypeptide(L)' 'MDFFIKKLFSLVDTPAMLKDKLFSLCKESGILPKDALTVMLAIEHKVNFIISLDKDLKQLNIDTIKIISSAEELKEE' A
#
# COMPACT_ATOMS: atom_id res chain seq x y z
N MET A 1 21.04 -8.90 1.15
CA MET A 1 20.06 -8.62 0.08
C MET A 1 20.83 -8.55 -1.23
N ASP A 2 20.49 -9.42 -2.18
CA ASP A 2 21.18 -9.61 -3.46
C ASP A 2 21.28 -8.29 -4.26
N PHE A 3 22.33 -8.13 -5.07
CA PHE A 3 22.59 -6.91 -5.84
C PHE A 3 21.43 -6.57 -6.79
N PHE A 4 20.79 -7.59 -7.37
CA PHE A 4 19.63 -7.43 -8.23
C PHE A 4 18.41 -6.89 -7.47
N ILE A 5 18.16 -7.38 -6.26
CA ILE A 5 17.01 -6.96 -5.45
C ILE A 5 17.16 -5.47 -5.09
N LYS A 6 18.38 -5.02 -4.72
CA LYS A 6 18.63 -3.61 -4.41
C LYS A 6 18.48 -2.66 -5.60
N LYS A 7 18.58 -3.16 -6.84
CA LYS A 7 18.35 -2.36 -8.06
C LYS A 7 16.88 -2.26 -8.43
N LEU A 8 16.10 -3.29 -8.14
CA LEU A 8 14.70 -3.38 -8.51
C LEU A 8 13.76 -2.86 -7.42
N PHE A 9 14.18 -2.92 -6.16
CA PHE A 9 13.35 -2.57 -5.01
C PHE A 9 14.05 -1.53 -4.14
N SER A 10 13.31 -0.47 -3.82
CA SER A 10 13.66 0.42 -2.70
C SER A 10 13.04 -0.11 -1.42
N LEU A 11 13.84 -0.22 -0.36
CA LEU A 11 13.30 -0.39 0.98
C LEU A 11 12.74 0.95 1.45
N VAL A 12 11.55 0.90 2.03
CA VAL A 12 10.87 2.07 2.57
C VAL A 12 10.83 1.91 4.08
N ASP A 13 11.35 2.91 4.80
CA ASP A 13 11.28 2.95 6.25
C ASP A 13 9.90 3.41 6.70
N THR A 14 9.42 2.87 7.83
CA THR A 14 8.16 3.31 8.44
C THR A 14 8.40 4.50 9.36
N PRO A 15 7.96 5.72 9.01
CA PRO A 15 8.11 6.88 9.87
C PRO A 15 7.27 6.71 11.14
N ALA A 16 7.84 7.02 12.31
CA ALA A 16 7.14 6.92 13.59
C ALA A 16 5.85 7.77 13.65
N MET A 17 5.81 8.88 12.90
CA MET A 17 4.65 9.77 12.80
C MET A 17 3.43 9.14 12.11
N LEU A 18 3.58 8.01 11.40
CA LEU A 18 2.45 7.31 10.78
C LEU A 18 1.65 6.47 11.78
N LYS A 19 2.17 6.23 13.00
CA LYS A 19 1.54 5.34 13.99
C LYS A 19 0.09 5.72 14.29
N ASP A 20 -0.18 6.98 14.61
CA ASP A 20 -1.52 7.41 15.00
C ASP A 20 -2.49 7.43 13.82
N LYS A 21 -2.01 7.82 12.63
CA LYS A 21 -2.78 7.78 11.38
C LYS A 21 -3.14 6.34 10.99
N LEU A 22 -2.20 5.41 11.15
CA LEU A 22 -2.40 3.98 10.89
C LEU A 22 -3.49 3.40 11.78
N PHE A 23 -3.43 3.64 13.10
CA PHE A 23 -4.46 3.12 14.01
C PHE A 23 -5.83 3.76 13.79
N SER A 24 -5.86 5.04 13.39
CA SER A 24 -7.09 5.72 12.99
C SER A 24 -7.71 5.04 11.77
N LEU A 25 -6.91 4.80 10.72
CA LEU A 25 -7.34 4.10 9.51
C LEU A 25 -7.85 2.69 9.82
N CYS A 26 -7.13 1.91 10.64
CA CYS A 26 -7.59 0.59 11.09
C CYS A 26 -8.97 0.64 11.76
N LYS A 27 -9.21 1.65 12.61
CA LYS A 27 -10.47 1.78 13.33
C LYS A 27 -11.62 2.20 12.42
N GLU A 28 -11.37 3.06 11.44
CA GLU A 28 -12.37 3.57 10.51
C GLU A 28 -12.76 2.57 9.43
N SER A 29 -11.76 1.84 8.89
CA SER A 29 -11.95 0.94 7.75
C SER A 29 -12.00 -0.54 8.13
N GLY A 30 -11.73 -0.90 9.38
CA GLY A 30 -11.75 -2.28 9.87
C GLY A 30 -10.62 -3.17 9.35
N ILE A 31 -9.61 -2.59 8.70
CA ILE A 31 -8.49 -3.34 8.11
C ILE A 31 -7.39 -3.65 9.11
N LEU A 32 -6.60 -4.66 8.77
CA LEU A 32 -5.46 -5.07 9.58
C LEU A 32 -4.35 -4.01 9.57
N PRO A 33 -3.54 -3.91 10.64
CA PRO A 33 -2.42 -2.98 10.71
C PRO A 33 -1.43 -3.08 9.55
N LYS A 34 -1.22 -4.28 8.98
CA LYS A 34 -0.34 -4.49 7.82
C LYS A 34 -0.85 -3.77 6.57
N ASP A 35 -2.17 -3.76 6.39
CA ASP A 35 -2.84 -3.20 5.21
C ASP A 35 -2.93 -1.68 5.34
N ALA A 36 -3.29 -1.20 6.53
CA ALA A 36 -3.23 0.21 6.86
C ALA A 36 -1.81 0.78 6.69
N LEU A 37 -0.79 0.05 7.13
CA LEU A 37 0.60 0.47 6.95
C LEU A 37 0.96 0.60 5.46
N THR A 38 0.58 -0.38 4.66
CA THR A 38 0.85 -0.39 3.22
C THR A 38 0.22 0.82 2.53
N VAL A 39 -1.05 1.12 2.85
CA VAL A 39 -1.76 2.31 2.35
C VAL A 39 -1.08 3.59 2.79
N MET A 40 -0.79 3.74 4.08
CA MET A 40 -0.19 4.96 4.63
C MET A 40 1.19 5.25 4.03
N LEU A 41 2.01 4.21 3.82
CA LEU A 41 3.30 4.36 3.15
C LEU A 41 3.14 4.72 1.68
N ALA A 42 2.17 4.12 0.98
CA ALA A 42 1.88 4.48 -0.41
C ALA A 42 1.45 5.95 -0.54
N ILE A 43 0.60 6.46 0.38
CA ILE A 43 0.21 7.87 0.42
C ILE A 43 1.42 8.77 0.70
N GLU A 44 2.20 8.47 1.73
CA GLU A 44 3.37 9.26 2.14
C GLU A 44 4.41 9.38 1.02
N HIS A 45 4.66 8.27 0.32
CA HIS A 45 5.63 8.20 -0.77
C HIS A 45 5.06 8.55 -2.15
N LYS A 46 3.79 9.01 -2.23
CA LYS A 46 3.10 9.38 -3.48
C LYS A 46 3.12 8.25 -4.51
N VAL A 47 2.91 7.02 -4.04
CA VAL A 47 2.78 5.84 -4.87
C VAL A 47 1.34 5.73 -5.33
N ASN A 48 1.13 5.70 -6.65
CA ASN A 48 -0.21 5.65 -7.25
C ASN A 48 -0.82 4.25 -7.29
N PHE A 49 0.02 3.20 -7.15
CA PHE A 49 -0.39 1.82 -7.36
C PHE A 49 0.07 0.92 -6.23
N ILE A 50 -0.85 0.13 -5.67
CA ILE A 50 -0.51 -1.00 -4.79
C ILE A 50 -0.82 -2.28 -5.54
N ILE A 51 0.18 -3.15 -5.70
CA ILE A 51 -0.02 -4.49 -6.25
C ILE A 51 -0.28 -5.44 -5.08
N SER A 52 -1.49 -5.99 -4.99
CA SER A 52 -1.87 -6.90 -3.92
C SER A 52 -2.94 -7.89 -4.36
N LEU A 53 -2.73 -9.17 -4.02
CA LEU A 53 -3.74 -10.22 -4.16
C LEU A 53 -4.74 -10.24 -2.99
N ASP A 54 -4.54 -9.38 -2.00
CA ASP A 54 -5.43 -9.25 -0.84
C ASP A 54 -6.73 -8.56 -1.25
N LYS A 55 -7.83 -9.33 -1.22
CA LYS A 55 -9.15 -8.85 -1.63
C LYS A 55 -9.75 -7.86 -0.64
N ASP A 56 -9.34 -7.91 0.62
CA ASP A 56 -9.83 -6.99 1.66
C ASP A 56 -9.22 -5.60 1.44
N LEU A 57 -7.95 -5.56 1.02
CA LEU A 57 -7.29 -4.33 0.63
C LEU A 57 -8.00 -3.68 -0.57
N LYS A 58 -8.35 -4.45 -1.60
CA LYS A 58 -9.04 -3.94 -2.80
C LYS A 58 -10.39 -3.27 -2.51
N GLN A 59 -11.06 -3.66 -1.42
CA GLN A 59 -12.33 -3.06 -1.02
C GLN A 59 -12.17 -1.67 -0.40
N LEU A 60 -10.94 -1.26 -0.08
CA LEU A 60 -10.66 0.10 0.37
C LEU A 60 -10.79 1.07 -0.80
N ASN A 61 -11.79 1.93 -0.72
CA ASN A 61 -11.92 3.04 -1.65
C ASN A 61 -11.01 4.18 -1.20
N ILE A 62 -9.81 4.26 -1.77
CA ILE A 62 -8.83 5.31 -1.52
C ILE A 62 -8.60 6.07 -2.82
N ASP A 63 -9.18 7.27 -2.92
CA ASP A 63 -9.23 8.05 -4.16
C ASP A 63 -7.86 8.30 -4.82
N THR A 64 -6.78 8.29 -4.02
CA THR A 64 -5.42 8.59 -4.48
C THR A 64 -4.62 7.38 -4.91
N ILE A 65 -5.09 6.15 -4.65
CA ILE A 65 -4.31 4.92 -4.88
C ILE A 65 -5.17 3.88 -5.60
N LYS A 66 -4.69 3.41 -6.76
CA LYS A 66 -5.27 2.28 -7.47
C LYS A 66 -4.69 0.97 -6.94
N ILE A 67 -5.56 0.07 -6.47
CA ILE A 67 -5.15 -1.27 -6.03
C ILE A 67 -5.30 -2.23 -7.22
N ILE A 68 -4.19 -2.85 -7.58
CA ILE A 68 -4.08 -3.79 -8.70
C ILE A 68 -4.02 -5.20 -8.12
N SER A 69 -5.03 -6.01 -8.42
CA SER A 69 -5.14 -7.38 -7.92
C SER A 69 -5.05 -8.45 -9.01
N SER A 70 -4.91 -8.05 -10.27
CA SER A 70 -4.67 -8.99 -11.37
C SER A 70 -3.82 -8.38 -12.49
N ALA A 71 -3.28 -9.23 -13.36
CA ALA A 71 -2.44 -8.79 -14.48
C ALA A 71 -3.25 -8.13 -15.60
N GLU A 72 -4.54 -8.41 -15.68
CA GLU A 72 -5.47 -7.81 -16.64
C GLU A 72 -5.69 -6.32 -16.35
N GLU A 73 -5.73 -5.93 -15.07
CA GLU A 73 -5.92 -4.54 -14.62
C GLU A 73 -4.74 -3.61 -14.97
N LEU A 74 -3.60 -4.20 -15.35
CA LEU A 74 -2.40 -3.48 -15.83
C LEU A 74 -2.44 -3.16 -17.33
N LYS A 75 -3.35 -3.77 -18.10
CA LYS A 75 -3.41 -3.62 -19.57
C LYS A 75 -4.34 -2.51 -20.05
N GLU A 76 -5.12 -1.90 -19.16
CA GLU A 76 -6.13 -0.88 -19.48
C GLU A 76 -5.62 0.57 -19.39
N GLU A 77 -4.30 0.79 -19.45
CA GLU A 77 -3.67 2.13 -19.47
C GLU A 77 -2.91 2.41 -20.78
#